data_AF-A0A3E4TNV6-F1
#
_entry.id   AF-A0A3E4TNV6-F1
#
_cell.length_a   1.000
_cell.length_b   1.000
_cell.length_c   1.000
_cell.angle_alpha   90.00
_cell.angle_beta   90.00
_cell.angle_gamma   90.00
#
_symmetry.space_group_name_H-M   'P 1'
#
loop_
_entity.id
_entity.type
_entity.pdbx_description
1 polymer ?
#
loop_
_entity_poly.entity_id
_entity_poly.type
_entity_poly.pdbx_seq_one_letter_code
_entity_poly.pdbx_strand_id
1 'polypeptide(L)'
;MDNNMPKIKFSDFLGAQLKEFRMQYKKKAVDVAKYMDKSPAYISKLEKGQIQQIEKKELVKMANFITGVEDGYIIFCEKIAQNIDADELEKEIWYLNFDLMERQLPITEAVIKLIKENMANLNVSPTELANYINENEDLGKDFFAEHDINPETVDKNVWLPYREADSAEVRRSFIYINYDEKRIEDFIEGKIDKCEYMFPYVMLYHLLKIYYKLNGDVHNDKMIDTCKQETEEILLSNKFYSISVQYSMRKKMETEEEYQNALSKFDLENKGLISRFLNEINFLSNYDVKYTNERLEKIVDNFEGDPSFALGFMSLPLFKLKDLSSTRKREFLKEINENIKRYCEMTQEVDIEKY
;
A
#
# COMPACT_ATOMS: atom_id res chain seq x y z
N MET A 1 4.80 11.84 24.42
CA MET A 1 4.40 12.98 23.58
C MET A 1 3.38 12.43 22.60
N ASP A 2 2.11 12.72 22.80
CA ASP A 2 1.06 12.36 21.84
C ASP A 2 1.26 13.25 20.60
N ASN A 3 2.06 12.77 19.65
CA ASN A 3 2.06 13.32 18.31
C ASN A 3 0.64 13.18 17.76
N ASN A 4 0.09 14.31 17.30
CA ASN A 4 -1.20 14.37 16.62
C ASN A 4 -1.21 13.26 15.56
N MET A 5 -2.02 12.23 15.77
CA MET A 5 -2.08 11.11 14.83
C MET A 5 -2.94 11.52 13.64
N PRO A 6 -2.53 11.19 12.41
CA PRO A 6 -3.24 11.64 11.22
C PRO A 6 -4.70 11.19 11.27
N LYS A 7 -5.60 12.14 11.01
CA LYS A 7 -7.04 11.90 10.95
C LYS A 7 -7.45 11.53 9.54
N ILE A 8 -8.26 10.48 9.42
CA ILE A 8 -8.85 10.06 8.15
C ILE A 8 -10.23 10.67 8.05
N LYS A 9 -10.47 11.39 6.94
CA LYS A 9 -11.82 11.80 6.57
C LYS A 9 -12.59 10.58 6.06
N PHE A 10 -13.73 10.29 6.69
CA PHE A 10 -14.60 9.20 6.29
C PHE A 10 -15.67 9.74 5.34
N SER A 11 -15.62 9.29 4.09
CA SER A 11 -16.67 9.49 3.09
C SER A 11 -17.75 8.41 3.21
N ASP A 12 -18.92 8.64 2.62
CA ASP A 12 -19.96 7.61 2.47
C ASP A 12 -19.40 6.37 1.75
N PHE A 13 -18.51 6.60 0.79
CA PHE A 13 -17.78 5.58 0.06
C PHE A 13 -16.90 4.73 0.99
N LEU A 14 -15.98 5.36 1.74
CA LEU A 14 -15.11 4.63 2.67
C LEU A 14 -15.93 3.90 3.76
N GLY A 15 -17.06 4.50 4.19
CA GLY A 15 -18.06 3.87 5.04
C GLY A 15 -18.62 2.58 4.48
N ALA A 16 -19.08 2.61 3.24
CA ALA A 16 -19.61 1.44 2.54
C ALA A 16 -18.54 0.36 2.37
N GLN A 17 -17.31 0.73 2.02
CA GLN A 17 -16.18 -0.20 1.89
C GLN A 17 -15.84 -0.89 3.21
N LEU A 18 -15.83 -0.15 4.34
CA LEU A 18 -15.61 -0.75 5.67
C LEU A 18 -16.71 -1.77 6.02
N LYS A 19 -17.96 -1.47 5.68
CA LYS A 19 -19.09 -2.38 5.91
C LYS A 19 -18.95 -3.66 5.09
N GLU A 20 -18.65 -3.52 3.80
CA GLU A 20 -18.45 -4.65 2.88
C GLU A 20 -17.30 -5.53 3.35
N PHE A 21 -16.16 -4.92 3.67
CA PHE A 21 -15.00 -5.60 4.23
C PHE A 21 -15.36 -6.38 5.50
N ARG A 22 -16.05 -5.76 6.45
CA ARG A 22 -16.51 -6.43 7.68
C ARG A 22 -17.42 -7.63 7.38
N MET A 23 -18.34 -7.47 6.42
CA MET A 23 -19.25 -8.53 6.02
C MET A 23 -18.53 -9.70 5.35
N GLN A 24 -17.53 -9.42 4.51
CA GLN A 24 -16.69 -10.43 3.86
C GLN A 24 -16.00 -11.33 4.89
N TYR A 25 -15.44 -10.73 5.95
CA TYR A 25 -14.84 -11.47 7.07
C TYR A 25 -15.84 -12.00 8.10
N LYS A 26 -17.15 -11.93 7.81
CA LYS A 26 -18.25 -12.44 8.64
C LYS A 26 -18.23 -11.89 10.09
N LYS A 27 -17.69 -10.69 10.30
CA LYS A 27 -17.64 -10.02 11.61
C LYS A 27 -18.92 -9.21 11.84
N LYS A 28 -19.52 -9.29 13.04
CA LYS A 28 -20.71 -8.48 13.34
C LYS A 28 -20.28 -7.08 13.79
N ALA A 29 -21.07 -6.06 13.45
CA ALA A 29 -20.81 -4.68 13.88
C ALA A 29 -20.73 -4.55 15.42
N VAL A 30 -21.49 -5.37 16.16
CA VAL A 30 -21.46 -5.41 17.64
C VAL A 30 -20.12 -5.90 18.16
N ASP A 31 -19.49 -6.87 17.49
CA ASP A 31 -18.19 -7.41 17.90
C ASP A 31 -17.08 -6.37 17.70
N VAL A 32 -17.11 -5.69 16.54
CA VAL A 32 -16.18 -4.57 16.25
C VAL A 32 -16.38 -3.44 17.25
N ALA A 33 -17.63 -3.06 17.55
CA ALA A 33 -17.94 -2.03 18.52
C ALA A 33 -17.38 -2.36 19.91
N LYS A 34 -17.59 -3.59 20.37
CA LYS A 34 -17.08 -4.08 21.66
C LYS A 34 -15.55 -4.04 21.71
N TYR A 35 -14.88 -4.49 20.65
CA TYR A 35 -13.41 -4.47 20.58
C TYR A 35 -12.85 -3.04 20.60
N MET A 36 -13.52 -2.11 19.92
CA MET A 36 -13.09 -0.71 19.83
C MET A 36 -13.47 0.14 21.06
N ASP A 37 -14.12 -0.46 22.07
CA ASP A 37 -14.73 0.25 23.20
C ASP A 37 -15.68 1.39 22.74
N LYS A 38 -16.51 1.09 21.72
CA LYS A 38 -17.52 1.99 21.16
C LYS A 38 -18.90 1.36 21.20
N SER A 39 -19.93 2.16 20.95
CA SER A 39 -21.30 1.64 20.80
C SER A 39 -21.53 1.03 19.41
N PRO A 40 -22.42 0.03 19.25
CA PRO A 40 -22.82 -0.47 17.93
C PRO A 40 -23.38 0.63 17.01
N ALA A 41 -24.00 1.66 17.59
CA ALA A 41 -24.46 2.84 16.86
C ALA A 41 -23.30 3.65 16.26
N TYR A 42 -22.15 3.74 16.93
CA TYR A 42 -20.96 4.39 16.40
C TYR A 42 -20.49 3.69 15.11
N ILE A 43 -20.34 2.36 15.14
CA ILE A 43 -19.96 1.57 13.95
C ILE A 43 -20.98 1.75 12.82
N SER A 44 -22.28 1.68 13.12
CA SER A 44 -23.30 1.90 12.09
C SER A 44 -23.28 3.32 11.50
N LYS A 45 -22.92 4.34 12.28
CA LYS A 45 -22.78 5.72 11.78
C LYS A 45 -21.54 5.85 10.91
N LEU A 46 -20.44 5.21 11.31
CA LEU A 46 -19.18 5.20 10.56
C LEU A 46 -19.36 4.53 9.19
N GLU A 47 -20.00 3.36 9.15
CA GLU A 47 -20.31 2.61 7.92
C GLU A 47 -21.29 3.33 6.98
N LYS A 48 -21.99 4.37 7.47
CA LYS A 48 -22.90 5.21 6.70
C LYS A 48 -22.29 6.57 6.33
N GLY A 49 -20.99 6.79 6.60
CA GLY A 49 -20.32 8.07 6.39
C GLY A 49 -20.80 9.22 7.29
N GLN A 50 -21.61 8.93 8.32
CA GLN A 50 -22.16 9.94 9.22
C GLN A 50 -21.14 10.44 10.26
N ILE A 51 -20.06 9.69 10.46
CA ILE A 51 -18.88 10.14 11.23
C ILE A 51 -17.85 10.58 10.20
N GLN A 52 -17.64 11.89 10.09
CA GLN A 52 -16.83 12.45 9.01
C GLN A 52 -15.32 12.32 9.22
N GLN A 53 -14.86 12.02 10.45
CA GLN A 53 -13.45 11.87 10.77
C GLN A 53 -13.22 10.87 11.88
N ILE A 54 -12.18 10.05 11.75
CA ILE A 54 -11.64 9.17 12.79
C ILE A 54 -10.12 9.26 12.82
N GLU A 55 -9.51 8.85 13.92
CA GLU A 55 -8.05 8.72 13.98
C GLU A 55 -7.62 7.52 13.14
N LYS A 56 -6.54 7.64 12.36
CA LYS A 56 -6.05 6.52 11.53
C LYS A 56 -5.82 5.25 12.35
N LYS A 57 -5.24 5.37 13.55
CA LYS A 57 -5.04 4.21 14.45
C LYS A 57 -6.35 3.49 14.80
N GLU A 58 -7.49 4.18 14.83
CA GLU A 58 -8.78 3.52 15.06
C GLU A 58 -9.16 2.68 13.85
N LEU A 59 -8.96 3.20 12.63
CA LEU A 59 -9.21 2.43 11.39
C LEU A 59 -8.29 1.21 11.30
N VAL A 60 -7.00 1.38 11.60
CA VAL A 60 -6.03 0.28 11.61
C VAL A 60 -6.46 -0.81 12.60
N LYS A 61 -6.80 -0.43 13.83
CA LYS A 61 -7.29 -1.36 14.85
C LYS A 61 -8.57 -2.08 14.41
N MET A 62 -9.51 -1.37 13.79
CA MET A 62 -10.73 -1.99 13.26
C MET A 62 -10.41 -3.00 12.16
N ALA A 63 -9.60 -2.64 11.17
CA ALA A 63 -9.26 -3.51 10.06
C ALA A 63 -8.49 -4.77 10.51
N ASN A 64 -7.56 -4.61 11.45
CA ASN A 64 -6.81 -5.72 12.04
C ASN A 64 -7.73 -6.65 12.84
N PHE A 65 -8.67 -6.12 13.61
CA PHE A 65 -9.66 -6.93 14.30
C PHE A 65 -10.62 -7.66 13.35
N ILE A 66 -11.01 -7.00 12.26
CA ILE A 66 -11.92 -7.58 11.26
C ILE A 66 -11.28 -8.79 10.61
N THR A 67 -10.02 -8.66 10.18
CA THR A 67 -9.26 -9.73 9.52
C THR A 67 -8.70 -10.77 10.49
N GLY A 68 -8.40 -10.36 11.72
CA GLY A 68 -7.70 -11.20 12.71
C GLY A 68 -6.18 -11.20 12.56
N VAL A 69 -5.61 -10.34 11.70
CA VAL A 69 -4.15 -10.26 11.46
C VAL A 69 -3.62 -8.83 11.64
N GLU A 70 -2.32 -8.67 11.87
CA GLU A 70 -1.69 -7.36 12.11
C GLU A 70 -1.66 -6.46 10.85
N ASP A 71 -1.71 -7.06 9.65
CA ASP A 71 -1.70 -6.34 8.37
C ASP A 71 -3.11 -6.08 7.81
N GLY A 72 -4.15 -6.21 8.65
CA GLY A 72 -5.55 -6.07 8.22
C GLY A 72 -5.87 -4.75 7.53
N TYR A 73 -5.23 -3.65 7.95
CA TYR A 73 -5.36 -2.35 7.30
C TYR A 73 -4.83 -2.33 5.86
N ILE A 74 -3.68 -2.96 5.62
CA ILE A 74 -3.10 -3.05 4.27
C ILE A 74 -4.04 -3.86 3.38
N ILE A 75 -4.52 -5.00 3.87
CA ILE A 75 -5.49 -5.85 3.16
C ILE A 75 -6.77 -5.06 2.84
N PHE A 76 -7.26 -4.25 3.78
CA PHE A 76 -8.41 -3.39 3.57
C PHE A 76 -8.19 -2.41 2.41
N CYS A 77 -7.07 -1.67 2.43
CA CYS A 77 -6.77 -0.69 1.40
C CYS A 77 -6.54 -1.33 0.02
N GLU A 78 -5.82 -2.45 -0.05
CA GLU A 78 -5.58 -3.17 -1.31
C GLU A 78 -6.88 -3.76 -1.90
N LYS A 79 -7.79 -4.27 -1.07
CA LYS A 79 -9.09 -4.75 -1.55
C LYS A 79 -9.96 -3.63 -2.12
N ILE A 80 -9.91 -2.44 -1.52
CA ILE A 80 -10.59 -1.27 -2.08
C ILE A 80 -9.94 -0.92 -3.43
N ALA A 81 -8.62 -0.91 -3.52
CA ALA A 81 -7.89 -0.60 -4.75
C ALA A 81 -8.24 -1.53 -5.93
N GLN A 82 -8.50 -2.81 -5.65
CA GLN A 82 -8.82 -3.80 -6.68
C GLN A 82 -10.22 -3.64 -7.29
N ASN A 83 -11.16 -3.04 -6.56
CA ASN A 83 -12.58 -3.07 -6.90
C ASN A 83 -13.12 -1.72 -7.42
N ILE A 84 -12.30 -0.67 -7.43
CA ILE A 84 -12.72 0.69 -7.78
C ILE A 84 -11.87 1.24 -8.93
N ASP A 85 -12.45 2.15 -9.71
CA ASP A 85 -11.74 2.83 -10.79
C ASP A 85 -10.62 3.73 -10.23
N ALA A 86 -9.46 3.69 -10.89
CA ALA A 86 -8.28 4.46 -10.48
C ALA A 86 -8.55 5.96 -10.36
N ASP A 87 -9.38 6.53 -11.26
CA ASP A 87 -9.65 7.97 -11.30
C ASP A 87 -10.57 8.41 -10.13
N GLU A 88 -11.29 7.46 -9.52
CA GLU A 88 -12.04 7.67 -8.28
C GLU A 88 -11.14 7.54 -7.05
N LEU A 89 -10.23 6.57 -7.05
CA LEU A 89 -9.26 6.37 -5.95
C LEU A 89 -8.28 7.53 -5.82
N GLU A 90 -7.81 8.11 -6.92
CA GLU A 90 -6.91 9.27 -6.91
C GLU A 90 -7.53 10.51 -6.25
N LYS A 91 -8.86 10.58 -6.13
CA LYS A 91 -9.57 11.66 -5.45
C LYS A 91 -9.67 11.44 -3.93
N GLU A 92 -9.40 10.23 -3.46
CA GLU A 92 -9.50 9.85 -2.06
C GLU A 92 -8.17 10.07 -1.32
N ILE A 93 -8.08 11.14 -0.53
CA ILE A 93 -6.84 11.52 0.19
C ILE A 93 -6.32 10.41 1.12
N TRP A 94 -7.21 9.62 1.74
CA TRP A 94 -6.77 8.50 2.57
C TRP A 94 -6.03 7.44 1.75
N TYR A 95 -6.44 7.25 0.49
CA TYR A 95 -5.83 6.30 -0.42
C TYR A 95 -4.51 6.83 -0.97
N LEU A 96 -4.43 8.12 -1.31
CA LEU A 96 -3.16 8.77 -1.65
C LEU A 96 -2.12 8.61 -0.53
N ASN A 97 -2.53 8.80 0.73
CA ASN A 97 -1.65 8.55 1.86
C ASN A 97 -1.22 7.09 1.94
N PHE A 98 -2.15 6.15 1.84
CA PHE A 98 -1.83 4.71 1.84
C PHE A 98 -0.83 4.34 0.73
N ASP A 99 -1.17 4.64 -0.53
CA ASP A 99 -0.39 4.16 -1.69
C ASP A 99 0.95 4.89 -1.82
N LEU A 100 1.00 6.19 -1.52
CA LEU A 100 2.17 7.03 -1.78
C LEU A 100 3.08 7.21 -0.56
N MET A 101 2.53 7.27 0.66
CA MET A 101 3.28 7.60 1.89
C MET A 101 3.48 6.42 2.84
N GLU A 102 2.74 5.32 2.69
CA GLU A 102 2.71 4.27 3.72
C GLU A 102 3.12 2.89 3.19
N ARG A 103 2.59 2.50 2.03
CA ARG A 103 2.85 1.21 1.40
C ARG A 103 4.35 1.05 1.14
N GLN A 104 4.93 0.00 1.71
CA GLN A 104 6.37 -0.28 1.63
C GLN A 104 6.70 -1.07 0.36
N LEU A 105 7.44 -0.45 -0.54
CA LEU A 105 7.91 -1.01 -1.80
C LEU A 105 9.36 -1.49 -1.66
N PRO A 106 9.71 -2.68 -2.18
CA PRO A 106 11.11 -3.09 -2.25
C PRO A 106 11.90 -2.14 -3.14
N ILE A 107 13.04 -1.67 -2.63
CA ILE A 107 13.92 -0.76 -3.37
C ILE A 107 14.76 -1.57 -4.35
N THR A 108 14.82 -1.15 -5.61
CA THR A 108 15.69 -1.77 -6.61
C THR A 108 17.07 -1.11 -6.60
N GLU A 109 18.13 -1.90 -6.84
CA GLU A 109 19.49 -1.36 -6.98
C GLU A 109 19.58 -0.28 -8.07
N ALA A 110 18.73 -0.37 -9.09
CA ALA A 110 18.64 0.59 -10.19
C ALA A 110 18.21 1.98 -9.71
N VAL A 111 17.19 2.07 -8.84
CA VAL A 111 16.73 3.35 -8.28
C VAL A 111 17.81 3.98 -7.39
N ILE A 112 18.47 3.18 -6.53
CA ILE A 112 19.57 3.66 -5.68
C ILE A 112 20.70 4.22 -6.55
N LYS A 113 21.14 3.44 -7.54
CA LYS A 113 22.21 3.84 -8.46
C LYS A 113 21.86 5.13 -9.21
N LEU A 114 20.66 5.21 -9.76
CA LEU A 114 20.16 6.39 -10.48
C LEU A 114 20.24 7.64 -9.60
N ILE A 115 19.70 7.59 -8.37
CA ILE A 115 19.69 8.76 -7.50
C ILE A 115 21.12 9.17 -7.12
N LYS A 116 22.00 8.20 -6.81
CA LYS A 116 23.42 8.47 -6.55
C LYS A 116 24.14 9.14 -7.71
N GLU A 117 23.90 8.66 -8.93
CA GLU A 117 24.49 9.25 -10.14
C GLU A 117 24.00 10.67 -10.37
N ASN A 118 22.70 10.94 -10.18
CA ASN A 118 22.15 12.30 -10.27
C ASN A 118 22.74 13.24 -9.21
N MET A 119 22.84 12.79 -7.96
CA MET A 119 23.48 13.56 -6.88
C MET A 119 24.95 13.86 -7.22
N ALA A 120 25.71 12.88 -7.71
CA ALA A 120 27.10 13.08 -8.09
C ALA A 120 27.26 14.04 -9.27
N ASN A 121 26.43 13.90 -10.31
CA ASN A 121 26.47 14.75 -11.51
C ASN A 121 26.11 16.21 -11.19
N LEU A 122 25.20 16.42 -10.25
CA LEU A 122 24.78 17.76 -9.81
C LEU A 122 25.65 18.30 -8.67
N ASN A 123 26.62 17.51 -8.18
CA ASN A 123 27.45 17.81 -7.01
C ASN A 123 26.60 18.21 -5.78
N VAL A 124 25.57 17.41 -5.49
CA VAL A 124 24.63 17.60 -4.39
C VAL A 124 24.89 16.55 -3.32
N SER A 125 25.13 16.99 -2.08
CA SER A 125 25.25 16.14 -0.90
C SER A 125 23.88 15.72 -0.32
N PRO A 126 23.81 14.67 0.50
CA PRO A 126 22.60 14.31 1.25
C PRO A 126 22.02 15.46 2.06
N THR A 127 22.88 16.25 2.73
CA THR A 127 22.48 17.43 3.51
C THR A 127 21.82 18.49 2.62
N GLU A 128 22.43 18.82 1.48
CA GLU A 128 21.90 19.82 0.54
C GLU A 128 20.57 19.38 -0.05
N LEU A 129 20.44 18.10 -0.41
CA LEU A 129 19.19 17.55 -0.93
C LEU A 129 18.09 17.58 0.14
N ALA A 130 18.37 17.14 1.37
CA ALA A 130 17.41 17.20 2.48
C ALA A 130 16.94 18.63 2.73
N ASN A 131 17.87 19.59 2.80
CA ASN A 131 17.54 21.00 3.02
C ASN A 131 16.64 21.53 1.90
N TYR A 132 16.98 21.27 0.64
CA TYR A 132 16.19 21.76 -0.50
C TYR A 132 14.80 21.11 -0.59
N ILE A 133 14.67 19.82 -0.28
CA ILE A 133 13.36 19.16 -0.14
C ILE A 133 12.52 19.85 0.93
N ASN A 134 13.13 20.12 2.09
CA ASN A 134 12.43 20.64 3.26
C ASN A 134 12.04 22.12 3.12
N GLU A 135 12.59 22.84 2.13
CA GLU A 135 12.14 24.20 1.77
C GLU A 135 10.69 24.21 1.27
N ASN A 136 10.19 23.10 0.72
CA ASN A 136 8.82 22.97 0.20
C ASN A 136 8.42 24.13 -0.75
N GLU A 137 9.35 24.54 -1.62
CA GLU A 137 9.19 25.74 -2.44
C GLU A 137 7.94 25.73 -3.33
N ASP A 138 7.44 24.55 -3.70
CA ASP A 138 6.23 24.37 -4.54
C ASP A 138 4.94 24.83 -3.85
N LEU A 139 4.92 24.87 -2.52
CA LEU A 139 3.79 25.45 -1.80
C LEU A 139 3.78 26.97 -1.95
N GLY A 140 4.93 27.60 -2.19
CA GLY A 140 5.06 29.06 -2.18
C GLY A 140 5.09 29.64 -0.76
N LYS A 141 5.52 30.90 -0.65
CA LYS A 141 5.78 31.56 0.65
C LYS A 141 4.52 31.88 1.44
N ASP A 142 3.42 32.17 0.73
CA ASP A 142 2.20 32.69 1.34
C ASP A 142 1.11 31.63 1.54
N PHE A 143 1.30 30.41 1.02
CA PHE A 143 0.28 29.33 1.03
C PHE A 143 -0.27 29.02 2.41
N PHE A 144 0.60 28.89 3.42
CA PHE A 144 0.16 28.63 4.78
C PHE A 144 -0.71 29.76 5.34
N ALA A 145 -0.38 31.01 5.03
CA ALA A 145 -1.14 32.17 5.47
C ALA A 145 -2.46 32.30 4.70
N GLU A 146 -2.45 32.08 3.38
CA GLU A 146 -3.63 32.15 2.51
C GLU A 146 -4.70 31.11 2.86
N HIS A 147 -4.27 29.95 3.38
CA HIS A 147 -5.16 28.84 3.72
C HIS A 147 -5.40 28.63 5.22
N ASP A 148 -4.93 29.53 6.09
CA ASP A 148 -5.06 29.45 7.55
C ASP A 148 -4.51 28.12 8.14
N ILE A 149 -3.33 27.71 7.65
CA ILE A 149 -2.64 26.48 8.07
C ILE A 149 -1.41 26.85 8.88
N ASN A 150 -1.27 26.30 10.09
CA ASN A 150 -0.08 26.50 10.91
C ASN A 150 1.02 25.46 10.56
N PRO A 151 2.16 25.87 9.97
CA PRO A 151 3.23 24.97 9.54
C PRO A 151 3.93 24.24 10.70
N GLU A 152 3.86 24.76 11.92
CA GLU A 152 4.47 24.14 13.11
C GLU A 152 3.67 22.94 13.63
N THR A 153 2.37 22.89 13.32
CA THR A 153 1.44 21.86 13.83
C THR A 153 0.85 20.96 12.76
N VAL A 154 1.08 21.29 11.48
CA VAL A 154 0.59 20.50 10.37
C VAL A 154 1.35 19.19 10.27
N ASP A 155 0.62 18.10 10.00
CA ASP A 155 1.24 16.79 9.82
C ASP A 155 2.15 16.82 8.58
N LYS A 156 3.42 16.43 8.77
CA LYS A 156 4.40 16.35 7.70
C LYS A 156 4.36 14.97 7.05
N ASN A 157 4.74 14.88 5.78
CA ASN A 157 4.75 13.64 5.00
C ASN A 157 3.37 12.95 4.94
N VAL A 158 2.31 13.76 4.89
CA VAL A 158 0.92 13.31 4.77
C VAL A 158 0.20 14.26 3.81
N TRP A 159 -0.53 13.69 2.85
CA TRP A 159 -1.44 14.45 1.99
C TRP A 159 -2.64 14.95 2.80
N LEU A 160 -2.87 16.26 2.75
CA LEU A 160 -3.90 16.95 3.50
C LEU A 160 -4.82 17.72 2.57
N PRO A 161 -6.14 17.74 2.86
CA PRO A 161 -7.08 18.55 2.10
C PRO A 161 -6.92 20.02 2.42
N TYR A 162 -7.04 20.87 1.40
CA TYR A 162 -7.25 22.31 1.56
C TYR A 162 -8.40 22.78 0.67
N ARG A 163 -8.85 24.03 0.90
CA ARG A 163 -9.88 24.69 0.09
C ARG A 163 -9.26 25.90 -0.58
N GLU A 164 -9.55 26.11 -1.85
CA GLU A 164 -9.17 27.35 -2.51
C GLU A 164 -9.98 28.52 -1.94
N ALA A 165 -9.34 29.68 -1.86
CA ALA A 165 -9.96 30.87 -1.29
C ALA A 165 -11.18 31.36 -2.12
N ASP A 166 -11.20 31.03 -3.41
CA ASP A 166 -12.20 31.45 -4.40
C ASP A 166 -13.26 30.38 -4.70
N SER A 167 -13.07 29.13 -4.27
CA SER A 167 -14.05 28.05 -4.46
C SER A 167 -14.07 27.06 -3.29
N ALA A 168 -15.17 27.08 -2.53
CA ALA A 168 -15.41 26.12 -1.46
C ALA A 168 -15.74 24.70 -1.97
N GLU A 169 -15.96 24.53 -3.28
CA GLU A 169 -16.36 23.26 -3.90
C GLU A 169 -15.16 22.46 -4.45
N VAL A 170 -14.06 23.12 -4.81
CA VAL A 170 -12.85 22.45 -5.31
C VAL A 170 -12.03 21.95 -4.12
N ARG A 171 -12.08 20.64 -3.88
CA ARG A 171 -11.20 19.97 -2.91
C ARG A 171 -9.86 19.72 -3.58
N ARG A 172 -8.82 20.37 -3.07
CA ARG A 172 -7.44 20.09 -3.45
C ARG A 172 -6.69 19.44 -2.30
N SER A 173 -5.55 18.86 -2.58
CA SER A 173 -4.64 18.30 -1.60
C SER A 173 -3.27 18.96 -1.69
N PHE A 174 -2.60 19.06 -0.55
CA PHE A 174 -1.20 19.48 -0.46
C PHE A 174 -0.45 18.50 0.44
N ILE A 175 0.87 18.51 0.37
CA ILE A 175 1.73 17.75 1.27
C ILE A 175 2.86 18.67 1.76
N TYR A 176 3.18 18.59 3.04
CA TYR A 176 4.33 19.28 3.61
C TYR A 176 5.43 18.26 3.91
N ILE A 177 6.44 18.19 3.04
CA ILE A 177 7.49 17.19 3.09
C ILE A 177 8.57 17.57 4.11
N ASN A 178 9.07 16.57 4.83
CA ASN A 178 10.22 16.72 5.69
C ASN A 178 11.00 15.40 5.81
N TYR A 179 12.21 15.37 5.27
CA TYR A 179 13.13 14.25 5.40
C TYR A 179 14.42 14.66 6.09
N ASP A 180 14.94 13.81 6.96
CA ASP A 180 16.25 13.99 7.56
C ASP A 180 17.36 13.48 6.63
N GLU A 181 18.53 14.11 6.75
CA GLU A 181 19.74 13.76 6.00
C GLU A 181 20.11 12.28 6.14
N LYS A 182 20.05 11.76 7.37
CA LYS A 182 20.45 10.38 7.66
C LYS A 182 19.59 9.37 6.89
N ARG A 183 18.29 9.61 6.75
CA ARG A 183 17.41 8.76 5.95
C ARG A 183 17.81 8.74 4.47
N ILE A 184 18.20 9.89 3.92
CA ILE A 184 18.73 9.98 2.54
C ILE A 184 20.05 9.23 2.42
N GLU A 185 20.97 9.37 3.39
CA GLU A 185 22.23 8.62 3.45
C GLU A 185 22.00 7.11 3.49
N ASP A 186 21.16 6.64 4.42
CA ASP A 186 20.87 5.22 4.59
C ASP A 186 20.21 4.63 3.32
N PHE A 187 19.41 5.43 2.59
CA PHE A 187 18.86 5.03 1.29
C PHE A 187 19.95 4.84 0.23
N ILE A 188 20.82 5.83 0.02
CA ILE A 188 21.85 5.77 -1.03
C ILE A 188 22.98 4.77 -0.70
N GLU A 189 23.14 4.43 0.57
CA GLU A 189 24.04 3.36 1.01
C GLU A 189 23.42 1.96 0.90
N GLY A 190 22.14 1.86 0.57
CA GLY A 190 21.43 0.59 0.44
C GLY A 190 21.16 -0.10 1.78
N LYS A 191 21.11 0.66 2.88
CA LYS A 191 20.75 0.14 4.22
C LYS A 191 19.24 0.03 4.42
N ILE A 192 18.47 0.68 3.56
CA ILE A 192 17.01 0.59 3.53
C ILE A 192 16.62 -0.42 2.44
N ASP A 193 15.85 -1.43 2.80
CA ASP A 193 15.39 -2.50 1.89
C ASP A 193 14.01 -2.20 1.27
N LYS A 194 13.17 -1.47 2.00
CA LYS A 194 11.85 -1.01 1.55
C LYS A 194 11.58 0.43 1.94
N CYS A 195 10.82 1.14 1.10
CA CYS A 195 10.36 2.50 1.41
C CYS A 195 9.01 2.80 0.75
N GLU A 196 8.37 3.87 1.21
CA GLU A 196 7.20 4.45 0.55
C GLU A 196 7.55 5.04 -0.82
N TYR A 197 6.59 5.03 -1.75
CA TYR A 197 6.81 5.50 -3.12
C TYR A 197 7.32 6.95 -3.16
N MET A 198 6.78 7.81 -2.30
CA MET A 198 7.10 9.23 -2.30
C MET A 198 8.53 9.55 -1.88
N PHE A 199 9.23 8.63 -1.22
CA PHE A 199 10.58 8.92 -0.74
C PHE A 199 11.59 9.08 -1.91
N PRO A 200 11.80 8.08 -2.77
CA PRO A 200 12.64 8.25 -3.95
C PRO A 200 12.03 9.20 -4.99
N TYR A 201 10.69 9.31 -5.07
CA TYR A 201 10.03 10.32 -5.92
C TYR A 201 10.49 11.72 -5.57
N VAL A 202 10.41 12.10 -4.30
CA VAL A 202 10.79 13.45 -3.85
C VAL A 202 12.27 13.70 -4.08
N MET A 203 13.15 12.73 -3.81
CA MET A 203 14.58 12.85 -4.07
C MET A 203 14.86 13.13 -5.55
N LEU A 204 14.30 12.31 -6.44
CA LEU A 204 14.51 12.45 -7.88
C LEU A 204 13.88 13.74 -8.43
N TYR A 205 12.65 14.05 -8.01
CA TYR A 205 11.94 15.28 -8.37
C TYR A 205 12.77 16.52 -8.02
N HIS A 206 13.33 16.59 -6.81
CA HIS A 206 14.16 17.73 -6.40
C HIS A 206 15.50 17.77 -7.14
N LEU A 207 16.12 16.64 -7.44
CA LEU A 207 17.33 16.59 -8.27
C LEU A 207 17.06 17.12 -9.70
N LEU A 208 15.93 16.76 -10.31
CA LEU A 208 15.52 17.33 -11.60
C LEU A 208 15.31 18.84 -11.53
N LYS A 209 14.67 19.34 -10.47
CA LYS A 209 14.52 20.79 -10.27
C LYS A 209 15.86 21.51 -10.17
N ILE A 210 16.84 20.93 -9.46
CA ILE A 210 18.20 21.46 -9.40
C ILE A 210 18.81 21.47 -10.81
N TYR A 211 18.70 20.36 -11.54
CA TYR A 211 19.18 20.26 -12.92
C TYR A 211 18.61 21.37 -13.82
N TYR A 212 17.29 21.53 -13.86
CA TYR A 212 16.65 22.55 -14.71
C TYR A 212 17.04 23.97 -14.32
N LYS A 213 17.07 24.28 -13.02
CA LYS A 213 17.52 25.59 -12.52
C LYS A 213 18.97 25.90 -12.92
N LEU A 214 19.86 24.92 -12.85
CA LEU A 214 21.25 25.06 -13.30
C LEU A 214 21.36 25.28 -14.82
N ASN A 215 20.39 24.80 -15.60
CA ASN A 215 20.29 25.00 -17.04
C ASN A 215 19.53 26.28 -17.44
N GLY A 216 19.16 27.12 -16.47
CA GLY A 216 18.57 28.45 -16.71
C GLY A 216 17.04 28.48 -16.72
N ASP A 217 16.37 27.37 -16.38
CA ASP A 217 14.92 27.35 -16.27
C ASP A 217 14.45 28.07 -14.99
N VAL A 218 13.26 28.67 -15.11
CA VAL A 218 12.61 29.40 -14.01
C VAL A 218 11.62 28.48 -13.32
N HIS A 219 11.60 28.55 -11.99
CA HIS A 219 10.60 27.86 -11.18
C HIS A 219 9.20 28.40 -11.47
N ASN A 220 8.39 27.60 -12.17
CA ASN A 220 7.01 27.89 -12.56
C ASN A 220 6.23 26.58 -12.76
N ASP A 221 4.93 26.68 -12.97
CA ASP A 221 4.04 25.52 -13.15
C ASP A 221 4.51 24.56 -14.26
N LYS A 222 5.04 25.11 -15.36
CA LYS A 222 5.56 24.30 -16.46
C LYS A 222 6.76 23.46 -16.02
N MET A 223 7.72 24.06 -15.33
CA MET A 223 8.90 23.34 -14.80
C MET A 223 8.48 22.27 -13.78
N ILE A 224 7.53 22.61 -12.91
CA ILE A 224 6.96 21.69 -11.92
C ILE A 224 6.33 20.48 -12.63
N ASP A 225 5.46 20.70 -13.61
CA ASP A 225 4.77 19.64 -14.33
C ASP A 225 5.75 18.76 -15.12
N THR A 226 6.77 19.35 -15.77
CA THR A 226 7.83 18.60 -16.43
C THR A 226 8.60 17.72 -15.44
N CYS A 227 9.03 18.28 -14.30
CA CYS A 227 9.74 17.51 -13.28
C CYS A 227 8.89 16.36 -12.72
N LYS A 228 7.58 16.58 -12.51
CA LYS A 228 6.66 15.53 -12.06
C LYS A 228 6.56 14.40 -13.08
N GLN A 229 6.31 14.74 -14.35
CA GLN A 229 6.19 13.75 -15.44
C GLN A 229 7.48 12.95 -15.61
N GLU A 230 8.64 13.60 -15.67
CA GLU A 230 9.92 12.91 -15.81
C GLU A 230 10.24 12.04 -14.59
N THR A 231 9.92 12.49 -13.37
CA THR A 231 10.11 11.68 -12.16
C THR A 231 9.30 10.39 -12.25
N GLU A 232 8.03 10.48 -12.63
CA GLU A 232 7.15 9.31 -12.80
C GLU A 232 7.71 8.38 -13.87
N GLU A 233 8.08 8.90 -15.05
CA GLU A 233 8.63 8.10 -16.15
C GLU A 233 9.95 7.41 -15.79
N ILE A 234 10.83 8.09 -15.06
CA ILE A 234 12.11 7.52 -14.64
C ILE A 234 11.91 6.44 -13.58
N LEU A 235 11.13 6.70 -12.53
CA LEU A 235 10.84 5.71 -11.50
C LEU A 235 10.16 4.49 -12.11
N LEU A 236 9.24 4.74 -13.03
CA LEU A 236 8.56 3.69 -13.76
C LEU A 236 9.52 2.86 -14.62
N SER A 237 10.41 3.50 -15.37
CA SER A 237 11.42 2.81 -16.18
C SER A 237 12.36 1.96 -15.30
N ASN A 238 12.54 2.35 -14.05
CA ASN A 238 13.27 1.62 -13.02
C ASN A 238 12.38 0.69 -12.18
N LYS A 239 11.14 0.49 -12.63
CA LYS A 239 10.14 -0.44 -12.12
C LYS A 239 9.80 -0.23 -10.64
N PHE A 240 9.72 1.05 -10.26
CA PHE A 240 9.33 1.48 -8.93
C PHE A 240 8.09 2.36 -9.06
N TYR A 241 6.92 1.80 -8.77
CA TYR A 241 5.62 2.46 -9.00
C TYR A 241 4.63 2.19 -7.87
N SER A 242 3.77 3.18 -7.62
CA SER A 242 2.60 3.03 -6.75
C SER A 242 1.51 2.20 -7.44
N ILE A 243 0.47 1.79 -6.69
CA ILE A 243 -0.69 1.10 -7.26
C ILE A 243 -1.37 2.01 -8.29
N SER A 244 -1.60 3.29 -7.98
CA SER A 244 -2.21 4.25 -8.91
C SER A 244 -1.40 4.40 -10.20
N VAL A 245 -0.07 4.53 -10.09
CA VAL A 245 0.82 4.59 -11.26
C VAL A 245 0.71 3.31 -12.10
N GLN A 246 0.71 2.14 -11.48
CA GLN A 246 0.57 0.87 -12.19
C GLN A 246 -0.78 0.76 -12.94
N TYR A 247 -1.88 1.20 -12.31
CA TYR A 247 -3.20 1.17 -12.92
C TYR A 247 -3.32 2.16 -14.09
N SER A 248 -2.82 3.39 -13.94
CA SER A 248 -2.86 4.39 -15.01
C SER A 248 -2.06 3.93 -16.23
N MET A 249 -0.95 3.21 -16.03
CA MET A 249 -0.22 2.58 -17.11
C MET A 249 -0.99 1.48 -17.80
N ARG A 250 -1.64 0.59 -17.03
CA ARG A 250 -2.47 -0.47 -17.60
C ARG A 250 -3.59 0.10 -18.47
N LYS A 251 -4.16 1.25 -18.11
CA LYS A 251 -5.14 1.98 -18.94
C LYS A 251 -4.53 2.52 -20.25
N LYS A 252 -3.24 2.88 -20.26
CA LYS A 252 -2.53 3.46 -21.42
C LYS A 252 -1.96 2.41 -22.39
N MET A 253 -1.84 1.16 -21.98
CA MET A 253 -1.25 0.09 -22.79
C MET A 253 -2.32 -0.65 -23.58
N GLU A 254 -2.07 -0.87 -24.87
CA GLU A 254 -3.03 -1.53 -25.76
C GLU A 254 -2.90 -3.06 -25.68
N THR A 255 -1.73 -3.56 -25.32
CA THR A 255 -1.43 -5.00 -25.30
C THR A 255 -0.89 -5.51 -23.97
N GLU A 256 -1.13 -6.80 -23.70
CA GLU A 256 -0.58 -7.48 -22.52
C GLU A 256 0.96 -7.57 -22.58
N GLU A 257 1.56 -7.57 -23.77
CA GLU A 257 3.02 -7.61 -23.96
C GLU A 257 3.68 -6.30 -23.55
N GLU A 258 3.09 -5.15 -23.91
CA GLU A 258 3.53 -3.83 -23.46
C GLU A 258 3.45 -3.71 -21.93
N TYR A 259 2.37 -4.23 -21.33
CA TYR A 259 2.21 -4.27 -19.89
C TYR A 259 3.30 -5.09 -19.20
N GLN A 260 3.60 -6.30 -19.70
CA GLN A 260 4.64 -7.15 -19.15
C GLN A 260 6.03 -6.50 -19.19
N ASN A 261 6.36 -5.81 -20.28
CA ASN A 261 7.66 -5.16 -20.43
C ASN A 261 7.90 -4.03 -19.41
N ALA A 262 6.82 -3.41 -18.91
CA ALA A 262 6.91 -2.36 -17.89
C ALA A 262 6.98 -2.86 -16.44
N LEU A 263 6.66 -4.13 -16.18
CA LEU A 263 6.64 -4.69 -14.82
C LEU A 263 8.05 -4.88 -14.24
N SER A 264 8.19 -4.81 -12.92
CA SER A 264 9.47 -5.08 -12.24
C SER A 264 9.96 -6.52 -12.44
N LYS A 265 11.26 -6.78 -12.21
CA LYS A 265 11.76 -8.17 -12.20
C LYS A 265 11.02 -9.00 -11.14
N PHE A 266 10.74 -8.41 -9.97
CA PHE A 266 9.96 -9.04 -8.91
C PHE A 266 8.52 -9.32 -9.34
N ASP A 267 7.89 -8.40 -10.07
CA ASP A 267 6.53 -8.56 -10.59
C ASP A 267 6.45 -9.64 -11.68
N LEU A 268 7.42 -9.67 -12.59
CA LEU A 268 7.54 -10.71 -13.60
C LEU A 268 7.78 -12.09 -12.97
N GLU A 269 8.64 -12.16 -11.96
CA GLU A 269 8.89 -13.40 -11.21
C GLU A 269 7.62 -13.85 -10.47
N ASN A 270 6.95 -12.95 -9.75
CA ASN A 270 5.71 -13.23 -9.05
C ASN A 270 4.62 -13.70 -10.03
N LYS A 271 4.40 -12.99 -11.13
CA LYS A 271 3.44 -13.36 -12.17
C LYS A 271 3.78 -14.70 -12.82
N GLY A 272 5.07 -14.96 -13.04
CA GLY A 272 5.56 -16.26 -13.52
C GLY A 272 5.23 -17.39 -12.54
N LEU A 273 5.41 -17.17 -11.24
CA LEU A 273 5.05 -18.13 -10.19
C LEU A 273 3.52 -18.34 -10.12
N ILE A 274 2.72 -17.27 -10.17
CA ILE A 274 1.25 -17.36 -10.22
C ILE A 274 0.80 -18.14 -11.45
N SER A 275 1.34 -17.82 -12.64
CA SER A 275 1.01 -18.51 -13.89
C SER A 275 1.32 -20.00 -13.81
N ARG A 276 2.50 -20.37 -13.27
CA ARG A 276 2.85 -21.78 -13.03
C ARG A 276 1.88 -22.47 -12.09
N PHE A 277 1.50 -21.81 -10.98
CA PHE A 277 0.49 -22.34 -10.07
C PHE A 277 -0.87 -22.55 -10.75
N LEU A 278 -1.36 -21.55 -11.48
CA LEU A 278 -2.63 -21.63 -12.21
C LEU A 278 -2.62 -22.71 -13.29
N ASN A 279 -1.48 -22.95 -13.94
CA ASN A 279 -1.35 -24.04 -14.91
C ASN A 279 -1.52 -25.41 -14.27
N GLU A 280 -0.95 -25.64 -13.08
CA GLU A 280 -1.16 -26.89 -12.34
C GLU A 280 -2.62 -27.05 -11.90
N ILE A 281 -3.26 -25.96 -11.46
CA ILE A 281 -4.70 -25.97 -11.13
C ILE A 281 -5.54 -26.29 -12.38
N ASN A 282 -5.25 -25.68 -13.52
CA ASN A 282 -5.94 -25.94 -14.79
C ASN A 282 -5.78 -27.39 -15.24
N PHE A 283 -4.58 -27.97 -15.09
CA PHE A 283 -4.35 -29.39 -15.35
C PHE A 283 -5.26 -30.28 -14.48
N LEU A 284 -5.34 -30.00 -13.17
CA LEU A 284 -6.20 -30.75 -12.25
C LEU A 284 -7.68 -30.58 -12.59
N SER A 285 -8.13 -29.37 -12.92
CA SER A 285 -9.50 -29.07 -13.33
C SER A 285 -9.90 -29.85 -14.58
N ASN A 286 -8.98 -30.01 -15.54
CA ASN A 286 -9.22 -30.79 -16.75
C ASN A 286 -9.22 -32.30 -16.50
N TYR A 287 -8.43 -32.77 -15.52
CA TYR A 287 -8.32 -34.18 -15.18
C TYR A 287 -9.49 -34.69 -14.33
N ASP A 288 -9.84 -33.97 -13.26
CA ASP A 288 -10.95 -34.27 -12.36
C ASP A 288 -11.54 -32.97 -11.79
N VAL A 289 -12.50 -32.40 -12.53
CA VAL A 289 -13.16 -31.14 -12.17
C VAL A 289 -13.88 -31.22 -10.83
N LYS A 290 -14.48 -32.38 -10.50
CA LYS A 290 -15.25 -32.53 -9.27
C LYS A 290 -14.33 -32.51 -8.07
N TYR A 291 -13.30 -33.35 -8.09
CA TYR A 291 -12.29 -33.36 -7.02
C TYR A 291 -11.64 -31.99 -6.88
N THR A 292 -11.29 -31.35 -8.01
CA THR A 292 -10.63 -30.05 -8.01
C THR A 292 -11.50 -28.96 -7.40
N ASN A 293 -12.80 -28.90 -7.76
CA ASN A 293 -13.73 -27.94 -7.17
C ASN A 293 -13.85 -28.12 -5.64
N GLU A 294 -14.00 -29.36 -5.15
CA GLU A 294 -14.08 -29.64 -3.71
C GLU A 294 -12.82 -29.20 -2.93
N ARG A 295 -11.65 -29.18 -3.59
CA ARG A 295 -10.39 -28.70 -2.99
C ARG A 295 -10.22 -27.20 -3.13
N LEU A 296 -10.54 -26.64 -4.28
CA LEU A 296 -10.46 -25.20 -4.54
C LEU A 296 -11.40 -24.42 -3.62
N GLU A 297 -12.61 -24.91 -3.36
CA GLU A 297 -13.54 -24.27 -2.41
C GLU A 297 -12.89 -24.09 -1.03
N LYS A 298 -12.22 -25.13 -0.52
CA LYS A 298 -11.49 -25.06 0.76
C LYS A 298 -10.27 -24.15 0.71
N ILE A 299 -9.55 -24.14 -0.41
CA ILE A 299 -8.41 -23.23 -0.60
C ILE A 299 -8.91 -21.78 -0.58
N VAL A 300 -9.99 -21.49 -1.30
CA VAL A 300 -10.66 -20.17 -1.29
C VAL A 300 -11.07 -19.80 0.13
N ASP A 301 -11.78 -20.68 0.85
CA ASP A 301 -12.17 -20.44 2.25
C ASP A 301 -10.95 -20.12 3.14
N ASN A 302 -9.83 -20.82 2.97
CA ASN A 302 -8.61 -20.58 3.73
C ASN A 302 -8.02 -19.19 3.41
N PHE A 303 -7.95 -18.80 2.14
CA PHE A 303 -7.45 -17.49 1.72
C PHE A 303 -8.40 -16.34 2.09
N GLU A 304 -9.71 -16.57 2.09
CA GLU A 304 -10.69 -15.58 2.58
C GLU A 304 -10.56 -15.35 4.09
N GLY A 305 -10.19 -16.39 4.85
CA GLY A 305 -9.94 -16.30 6.28
C GLY A 305 -8.62 -15.60 6.63
N ASP A 306 -7.49 -16.24 6.32
CA ASP A 306 -6.14 -15.72 6.59
C ASP A 306 -5.22 -16.04 5.41
N PRO A 307 -5.07 -15.12 4.45
CA PRO A 307 -4.31 -15.37 3.23
C PRO A 307 -2.81 -15.56 3.49
N SER A 308 -2.25 -14.87 4.48
CA SER A 308 -0.83 -14.97 4.84
C SER A 308 -0.52 -16.33 5.46
N PHE A 309 -1.33 -16.79 6.42
CA PHE A 309 -1.19 -18.11 6.99
C PHE A 309 -1.47 -19.22 5.97
N ALA A 310 -2.51 -19.07 5.15
CA ALA A 310 -2.84 -20.03 4.09
C ALA A 310 -1.69 -20.18 3.08
N LEU A 311 -1.11 -19.06 2.63
CA LEU A 311 0.05 -19.08 1.74
C LEU A 311 1.26 -19.72 2.43
N GLY A 312 1.52 -19.37 3.70
CA GLY A 312 2.57 -19.98 4.51
C GLY A 312 2.43 -21.50 4.62
N PHE A 313 1.22 -21.98 4.89
CA PHE A 313 0.93 -23.42 4.93
C PHE A 313 1.11 -24.09 3.57
N MET A 314 0.65 -23.47 2.48
CA MET A 314 0.84 -23.99 1.13
C MET A 314 2.31 -23.99 0.68
N SER A 315 3.14 -23.11 1.25
CA SER A 315 4.58 -23.04 0.96
C SER A 315 5.39 -24.18 1.58
N LEU A 316 4.78 -24.99 2.46
CA LEU A 316 5.44 -26.16 3.04
C LEU A 316 5.93 -27.11 1.94
N PRO A 317 7.12 -27.73 2.09
CA PRO A 317 7.81 -28.44 1.00
C PRO A 317 7.23 -29.84 0.74
N LEU A 318 5.93 -29.94 0.43
CA LEU A 318 5.20 -31.18 0.17
C LEU A 318 5.77 -31.97 -1.02
N PHE A 319 6.47 -31.32 -1.94
CA PHE A 319 7.17 -31.98 -3.06
C PHE A 319 8.22 -33.00 -2.58
N LYS A 320 8.75 -32.86 -1.34
CA LYS A 320 9.66 -33.83 -0.73
C LYS A 320 8.98 -35.18 -0.44
N LEU A 321 7.65 -35.23 -0.47
CA LEU A 321 6.85 -36.44 -0.25
C LEU A 321 6.48 -37.17 -1.55
N LYS A 322 7.01 -36.75 -2.70
CA LYS A 322 6.62 -37.27 -4.02
C LYS A 322 6.73 -38.80 -4.13
N ASP A 323 7.76 -39.39 -3.53
CA ASP A 323 8.08 -40.83 -3.63
C ASP A 323 7.29 -41.69 -2.62
N LEU A 324 6.51 -41.06 -1.73
CA LEU A 324 5.63 -41.81 -0.83
C LEU A 324 4.47 -42.46 -1.58
N SER A 325 4.08 -43.64 -1.11
CA SER A 325 2.90 -44.34 -1.62
C SER A 325 1.61 -43.55 -1.36
N SER A 326 0.58 -43.76 -2.18
CA SER A 326 -0.73 -43.13 -2.02
C SER A 326 -1.37 -43.42 -0.66
N THR A 327 -1.04 -44.55 -0.02
CA THR A 327 -1.49 -44.85 1.35
C THR A 327 -0.80 -43.95 2.37
N ARG A 328 0.54 -43.81 2.29
CA ARG A 328 1.30 -42.92 3.19
C ARG A 328 0.91 -41.45 3.03
N LYS A 329 0.65 -41.00 1.80
CA LYS A 329 0.15 -39.63 1.53
C LYS A 329 -1.23 -39.39 2.16
N ARG A 330 -2.12 -40.39 2.16
CA ARG A 330 -3.43 -40.31 2.82
C ARG A 330 -3.32 -40.27 4.34
N GLU A 331 -2.42 -41.06 4.92
CA GLU A 331 -2.13 -41.03 6.37
C GLU A 331 -1.61 -39.65 6.79
N PHE A 332 -0.63 -39.10 6.06
CA PHE A 332 -0.12 -37.76 6.31
C PHE A 332 -1.21 -36.67 6.26
N LEU A 333 -2.08 -36.70 5.25
CA LEU A 333 -3.20 -35.76 5.17
C LEU A 333 -4.20 -35.93 6.32
N LYS A 334 -4.38 -37.17 6.82
CA LYS A 334 -5.22 -37.45 7.98
C LYS A 334 -4.61 -36.84 9.25
N GLU A 335 -3.31 -37.03 9.47
CA GLU A 335 -2.57 -36.45 10.59
C GLU A 335 -2.62 -34.92 10.57
N ILE A 336 -2.51 -34.29 9.39
CA ILE A 336 -2.70 -32.83 9.24
C ILE A 336 -4.11 -32.43 9.71
N ASN A 337 -5.16 -33.10 9.22
CA ASN A 337 -6.53 -32.76 9.61
C ASN A 337 -6.79 -32.96 11.11
N GLU A 338 -6.19 -33.99 11.72
CA GLU A 338 -6.25 -34.22 13.17
C GLU A 338 -5.53 -33.10 13.94
N ASN A 339 -4.36 -32.66 13.47
CA ASN A 339 -3.69 -31.50 14.04
C ASN A 339 -4.54 -30.24 13.93
N ILE A 340 -5.12 -29.94 12.76
CA ILE A 340 -6.00 -28.77 12.59
C ILE A 340 -7.13 -28.80 13.60
N LYS A 341 -7.83 -29.94 13.75
CA LYS A 341 -8.91 -30.10 14.75
C LYS A 341 -8.41 -29.84 16.17
N ARG A 342 -7.27 -30.41 16.54
CA ARG A 342 -6.65 -30.20 17.85
C ARG A 342 -6.38 -28.72 18.10
N TYR A 343 -5.83 -27.99 17.13
CA TYR A 343 -5.58 -26.55 17.25
C TYR A 343 -6.88 -25.72 17.26
N CYS A 344 -7.96 -26.16 16.60
CA CYS A 344 -9.27 -25.50 16.72
C CYS A 344 -9.90 -25.65 18.12
N GLU A 345 -9.56 -26.72 18.85
CA GLU A 345 -10.04 -26.98 20.21
C GLU A 345 -9.21 -26.28 21.28
N MET A 346 -8.01 -25.79 20.94
CA MET A 346 -7.23 -24.93 21.81
C MET A 346 -7.94 -23.58 21.89
N THR A 347 -8.37 -23.19 23.09
CA THR A 347 -8.90 -21.83 23.34
C THR A 347 -7.88 -20.82 22.89
N GLN A 348 -8.34 -19.70 22.30
CA GLN A 348 -7.50 -18.56 21.94
C GLN A 348 -6.55 -18.23 23.10
N GLU A 349 -5.29 -18.65 23.00
CA GLU A 349 -4.23 -18.02 23.74
C GLU A 349 -4.16 -16.62 23.14
N VAL A 350 -4.68 -15.65 23.89
CA VAL A 350 -4.38 -14.26 23.63
C VAL A 350 -2.87 -14.20 23.69
N ASP A 351 -2.21 -13.94 22.55
CA ASP A 351 -0.80 -13.61 22.54
C ASP A 351 -0.63 -12.36 23.42
N ILE A 352 -0.21 -12.59 24.67
CA ILE A 352 0.19 -11.55 25.63
C ILE A 352 1.67 -11.19 25.42
N GLU A 353 2.33 -11.73 24.41
CA GLU A 353 3.70 -11.33 24.09
C GLU A 353 3.73 -10.09 23.20
N LYS A 354 3.55 -8.91 23.81
CA LYS A 354 4.22 -7.67 23.37
C LYS A 354 4.61 -6.81 24.58
N TYR A 355 5.90 -6.81 24.90
CA TYR A 355 6.64 -5.57 25.15
C TYR A 355 7.29 -5.15 23.84
#